data_AF-A0A3N5LSI6-F1
#
_entry.id   AF-A0A3N5LSI6-F1
#
_cell.length_a   1.000
_cell.length_b   1.000
_cell.length_c   1.000
_cell.angle_alpha   90.00
_cell.angle_beta   90.00
_cell.angle_gamma   90.00
#
_symmetry.space_group_name_H-M   'P 1'
#
loop_
_entity.id
_entity.type
_entity.pdbx_description
1 polymer ?
#
loop_
_entity_poly.entity_id
_entity_poly.type
_entity_poly.pdbx_seq_one_letter_code
_entity_poly.pdbx_strand_id
1 'polypeptide(L)'
;FAGVLALWVHSVAALTKLYSEQIESIDPGPMDAITATGASTLQVLRYGVVPQVIPPFLSFTIYRWDINVRMSTIIGFVGGGGIGYILKPRVDLGEWGEVGTLVLLIAATVWVMDILSAKIRERIV
;
A
#
# COMPACT_ATOMS: atom_id res chain seq x y z
N PHE A 1 -5.03 11.98 15.54
CA PHE A 1 -4.34 12.58 14.38
C PHE A 1 -2.86 12.19 14.31
N ALA A 2 -2.12 12.21 15.44
CA ALA A 2 -0.71 11.80 15.47
C ALA A 2 -0.46 10.41 14.85
N GLY A 3 -1.36 9.45 15.04
CA GLY A 3 -1.26 8.12 14.43
C GLY A 3 -1.37 8.12 12.90
N VAL A 4 -2.27 8.94 12.35
CA VAL A 4 -2.42 9.11 10.89
C VAL A 4 -1.17 9.76 10.29
N LEU A 5 -0.63 10.80 10.93
CA LEU A 5 0.62 11.43 10.51
C LEU A 5 1.81 10.46 10.57
N ALA A 6 1.92 9.67 11.65
CA ALA A 6 2.97 8.68 11.79
C ALA A 6 2.92 7.64 10.66
N LEU A 7 1.72 7.14 10.33
CA LEU A 7 1.53 6.22 9.21
C LEU A 7 1.85 6.87 7.88
N TRP A 8 1.46 8.13 7.68
CA TRP A 8 1.72 8.85 6.45
C TRP A 8 3.22 9.04 6.21
N VAL A 9 3.95 9.58 7.19
CA VAL A 9 5.41 9.78 7.10
C VAL A 9 6.12 8.45 6.86
N HIS A 10 5.78 7.42 7.62
CA HIS A 10 6.37 6.09 7.47
C HIS A 10 6.09 5.49 6.07
N SER A 11 4.87 5.68 5.55
CA SER A 11 4.49 5.17 4.24
C SER A 11 5.22 5.87 3.10
N VAL A 12 5.31 7.20 3.16
CA VAL A 12 6.04 7.98 2.15
C VAL A 12 7.51 7.58 2.15
N ALA A 13 8.16 7.55 3.32
CA ALA A 13 9.58 7.19 3.41
C ALA A 13 9.88 5.82 2.79
N ALA A 14 9.03 4.83 3.07
CA ALA A 14 9.25 3.49 2.56
C ALA A 14 8.88 3.30 1.09
N LEU A 15 7.83 3.97 0.59
CA LEU A 15 7.51 3.97 -0.85
C LEU A 15 8.61 4.66 -1.65
N THR A 16 9.14 5.78 -1.17
CA THR A 16 10.27 6.47 -1.83
C THR A 16 11.46 5.54 -2.01
N LYS A 17 11.82 4.78 -0.97
CA LYS A 17 12.90 3.79 -1.07
C LYS A 17 12.61 2.71 -2.11
N LEU A 18 11.43 2.08 -2.03
CA LEU A 18 11.04 1.01 -2.97
C LEU A 18 10.97 1.49 -4.42
N TYR A 19 10.51 2.72 -4.65
CA TYR A 19 10.49 3.33 -5.97
C TYR A 19 11.90 3.63 -6.49
N SER A 20 12.81 4.09 -5.64
CA SER A 20 14.22 4.31 -6.02
C SER A 20 14.88 3.00 -6.44
N GLU A 21 14.76 1.96 -5.61
CA GLU A 21 15.32 0.63 -5.90
C GLU A 21 14.78 0.08 -7.22
N GLN A 22 13.48 0.26 -7.48
CA GLN A 22 12.89 -0.20 -8.74
C GLN A 22 13.38 0.61 -9.95
N ILE A 23 13.53 1.92 -9.82
CA ILE A 23 14.08 2.77 -10.90
C ILE A 23 15.53 2.38 -11.20
N GLU A 24 16.33 2.09 -10.18
CA GLU A 24 17.72 1.65 -10.34
C GLU A 24 17.83 0.26 -10.98
N SER A 25 16.80 -0.58 -10.83
CA SER A 25 16.74 -1.94 -11.39
C SER A 25 16.24 -2.05 -12.84
N ILE A 26 15.92 -0.93 -13.49
CA ILE A 26 15.39 -0.92 -14.87
C ILE A 26 16.44 -1.49 -15.83
N ASP A 27 16.02 -2.44 -16.69
CA ASP A 27 16.90 -3.00 -17.71
C ASP A 27 17.15 -1.97 -18.84
N PRO A 28 18.41 -1.62 -19.15
CA PRO A 28 18.75 -0.76 -20.28
C PRO A 28 18.38 -1.37 -21.65
N GLY A 29 18.34 -2.69 -21.78
CA GLY A 29 18.15 -3.39 -23.05
C GLY A 29 16.92 -2.94 -23.86
N PRO A 30 15.71 -2.90 -23.27
CA PRO A 30 14.51 -2.38 -23.94
C PRO A 30 14.63 -0.93 -24.43
N MET A 31 15.33 -0.06 -23.70
CA MET A 31 15.54 1.33 -24.14
C MET A 31 16.53 1.42 -25.31
N ASP A 32 17.61 0.65 -25.27
CA ASP A 32 18.60 0.62 -26.34
C ASP A 32 17.99 0.09 -27.65
N ALA A 33 17.14 -0.94 -27.55
CA ALA A 33 16.41 -1.50 -28.69
C ALA A 33 15.46 -0.49 -29.34
N ILE A 34 14.69 0.26 -28.53
CA ILE A 34 13.77 1.29 -29.03
C ILE A 34 14.56 2.45 -29.65
N THR A 35 15.66 2.85 -29.02
CA THR A 35 16.54 3.93 -29.53
C THR A 35 17.15 3.54 -30.88
N ALA A 36 17.55 2.27 -31.06
CA ALA A 36 18.10 1.76 -32.31
C ALA A 36 17.12 1.82 -33.50
N THR A 37 15.80 1.87 -33.24
CA THR A 37 14.78 2.07 -34.30
C THR A 37 14.64 3.53 -34.77
N GLY A 38 15.42 4.47 -34.21
CA GLY A 38 15.32 5.90 -34.49
C GLY A 38 14.22 6.60 -33.71
N ALA A 39 13.77 6.00 -32.60
CA ALA A 39 12.69 6.54 -31.77
C ALA A 39 13.13 7.80 -31.01
N SER A 40 12.19 8.72 -30.78
CA SER A 40 12.45 9.92 -29.97
C SER A 40 12.54 9.58 -28.48
N THR A 41 13.18 10.44 -27.69
CA THR A 41 13.32 10.26 -26.23
C THR A 41 11.99 10.02 -25.51
N LEU A 42 10.90 10.65 -25.99
CA LEU A 42 9.57 10.45 -25.44
C LEU A 42 9.01 9.05 -25.72
N GLN A 43 9.33 8.47 -26.87
CA GLN A 43 8.96 7.11 -27.23
C GLN A 43 9.75 6.09 -26.41
N VAL A 44 11.05 6.33 -26.21
CA VAL A 44 11.91 5.50 -25.35
C VAL A 44 11.39 5.51 -23.91
N LEU A 45 11.02 6.68 -23.36
CA LEU A 45 10.43 6.77 -22.02
C LEU A 45 9.10 6.00 -21.93
N ARG A 46 8.19 6.22 -22.89
CA ARG A 46 6.84 5.65 -22.84
C ARG A 46 6.79 4.15 -23.08
N TYR A 47 7.68 3.61 -23.91
CA TYR A 47 7.65 2.20 -24.30
C TYR A 47 8.80 1.38 -23.72
N GLY A 48 9.90 2.01 -23.32
CA GLY A 48 11.03 1.36 -22.65
C GLY A 48 10.92 1.39 -21.13
N VAL A 49 10.62 2.56 -20.54
CA VAL A 49 10.66 2.76 -19.08
C VAL A 49 9.31 2.52 -18.42
N VAL A 50 8.26 3.19 -18.89
CA VAL A 50 6.92 3.18 -18.25
C VAL A 50 6.37 1.76 -18.03
N PRO A 51 6.47 0.81 -18.99
CA PRO A 51 5.97 -0.55 -18.77
C PRO A 51 6.72 -1.32 -17.68
N GLN A 52 7.99 -1.00 -17.43
CA GLN A 52 8.82 -1.66 -16.42
C GLN A 52 8.57 -1.11 -15.00
N VAL A 53 8.18 0.17 -14.88
CA VAL A 53 8.02 0.83 -13.57
C VAL A 53 6.59 0.79 -13.03
N ILE A 54 5.57 0.86 -13.89
CA ILE A 54 4.17 0.96 -13.44
C ILE A 54 3.71 -0.28 -12.67
N PRO A 55 3.90 -1.53 -13.16
CA PRO A 55 3.39 -2.70 -12.45
C PRO A 55 4.01 -2.86 -11.04
N PRO A 56 5.33 -2.72 -10.85
CA PRO A 56 5.92 -2.73 -9.51
C PRO A 56 5.45 -1.57 -8.62
N PHE A 57 5.33 -0.34 -9.15
CA PHE A 57 4.88 0.82 -8.37
C PHE A 57 3.46 0.61 -7.83
N LEU A 58 2.56 0.09 -8.66
CA LEU A 58 1.20 -0.26 -8.26
C LEU A 58 1.22 -1.37 -7.20
N SER A 59 2.04 -2.41 -7.41
CA SER A 59 2.20 -3.51 -6.46
C SER A 59 2.65 -3.02 -5.07
N PHE A 60 3.66 -2.15 -5.00
CA PHE A 60 4.13 -1.55 -3.74
C PHE A 60 3.09 -0.65 -3.10
N THR A 61 2.36 0.13 -3.90
CA THR A 61 1.29 1.01 -3.39
C THR A 61 0.18 0.20 -2.75
N ILE A 62 -0.31 -0.83 -3.43
CA ILE A 62 -1.38 -1.72 -2.94
C ILE A 62 -0.93 -2.43 -1.67
N TYR A 63 0.29 -2.98 -1.68
CA TYR A 63 0.86 -3.62 -0.51
C TYR A 63 0.98 -2.67 0.70
N ARG A 64 1.42 -1.42 0.46
CA ARG A 64 1.52 -0.42 1.52
C ARG A 64 0.15 -0.01 2.05
N TRP A 65 -0.83 0.16 1.17
CA TRP A 65 -2.19 0.50 1.54
C TRP A 65 -2.80 -0.58 2.43
N ASP A 66 -2.62 -1.85 2.08
CA ASP A 66 -3.06 -3.01 2.84
C ASP A 66 -2.46 -3.02 4.26
N ILE A 67 -1.14 -2.81 4.38
CA ILE A 67 -0.47 -2.65 5.68
C ILE A 67 -1.05 -1.48 6.48
N ASN A 68 -1.27 -0.33 5.85
CA ASN A 68 -1.76 0.86 6.52
C ASN A 68 -3.18 0.67 7.09
N VAL A 69 -4.04 -0.09 6.41
CA VAL A 69 -5.37 -0.45 6.90
C VAL A 69 -5.28 -1.29 8.18
N ARG A 70 -4.40 -2.31 8.21
CA ARG A 70 -4.15 -3.10 9.43
C ARG A 70 -3.58 -2.26 10.55
N MET A 71 -2.55 -1.46 10.27
CA MET A 71 -1.94 -0.58 11.26
C MET A 71 -2.92 0.45 11.82
N SER A 72 -3.86 0.96 11.01
CA SER A 72 -4.90 1.90 11.44
C SER A 72 -5.81 1.32 12.53
N THR A 73 -6.01 0.00 12.56
CA THR A 73 -6.77 -0.66 13.62
C THR A 73 -6.01 -0.60 14.95
N ILE A 74 -4.73 -0.96 14.95
CA ILE A 74 -3.90 -0.98 16.17
C ILE A 74 -3.68 0.45 16.69
N ILE A 75 -3.28 1.35 15.79
CA ILE A 75 -3.00 2.75 16.12
C ILE A 75 -4.29 3.48 16.50
N GLY A 76 -5.42 3.16 15.86
CA GLY A 76 -6.72 3.72 16.18
C GLY A 76 -7.14 3.39 17.62
N PHE A 77 -6.90 2.16 18.06
CA PHE A 77 -7.23 1.72 19.42
C PHE A 77 -6.44 2.49 20.50
N VAL A 78 -5.15 2.75 20.28
CA VAL A 78 -4.30 3.50 21.24
C VAL A 78 -4.48 5.03 21.17
N GLY A 79 -5.48 5.52 20.43
CA GLY A 79 -5.80 6.96 20.35
C GLY A 79 -5.17 7.70 19.18
N GLY A 80 -4.53 7.01 18.24
CA GLY A 80 -3.95 7.61 17.03
C GLY A 80 -5.00 8.11 16.02
N GLY A 81 -6.25 7.65 16.13
CA GLY A 81 -7.35 7.85 15.18
C GLY A 81 -7.36 6.76 14.10
N GLY A 82 -8.55 6.42 13.57
CA GLY A 82 -8.72 5.36 12.57
C GLY A 82 -9.80 4.34 12.94
N ILE A 83 -9.80 3.19 12.25
CA ILE A 83 -10.83 2.14 12.41
C ILE A 83 -10.91 1.64 13.85
N GLY A 84 -9.76 1.43 14.50
CA GLY A 84 -9.72 0.92 15.88
C GLY A 84 -10.18 1.92 16.95
N TYR A 85 -10.40 3.19 16.60
CA TYR A 85 -10.88 4.19 17.57
C TYR A 85 -12.26 3.84 18.12
N ILE A 86 -13.09 3.14 17.33
CA ILE A 86 -14.45 2.72 17.74
C ILE A 86 -14.46 1.66 18.85
N LEU A 87 -13.35 0.93 19.02
CA LEU A 87 -13.20 -0.10 20.05
C LEU A 87 -12.95 0.51 21.43
N LYS A 88 -12.23 1.63 21.50
CA LYS A 88 -11.74 2.17 22.77
C LYS A 88 -12.86 2.52 23.76
N PRO A 89 -13.92 3.27 23.38
CA PRO A 89 -15.01 3.59 24.31
C PRO A 89 -15.70 2.34 24.89
N ARG A 90 -15.89 1.29 24.09
CA ARG A 90 -16.56 0.05 24.51
C ARG A 90 -15.72 -0.78 25.47
N VAL A 91 -14.40 -0.78 25.26
CA VAL A 91 -13.45 -1.38 26.21
C VAL A 91 -13.48 -0.60 27.52
N ASP A 92 -13.47 0.74 27.45
CA ASP A 92 -13.50 1.60 28.64
C ASP A 92 -14.82 1.46 29.43
N LEU A 93 -15.93 1.17 28.75
CA LEU A 93 -17.25 0.88 29.34
C LEU A 93 -17.41 -0.57 29.85
N GLY A 94 -16.47 -1.47 29.56
CA GLY A 94 -16.57 -2.88 29.95
C GLY A 94 -17.60 -3.70 29.16
N GLU A 95 -18.03 -3.22 27.99
CA GLU A 95 -19.03 -3.86 27.12
C GLU A 95 -18.40 -4.98 26.27
N TRP A 96 -17.91 -6.04 26.91
CA TRP A 96 -17.15 -7.10 26.26
C TRP A 96 -17.89 -7.81 25.11
N GLY A 97 -19.22 -7.85 25.15
CA GLY A 97 -20.04 -8.36 24.04
C GLY A 97 -19.93 -7.52 22.76
N GLU A 98 -19.96 -6.19 22.89
CA GLU A 98 -19.78 -5.27 21.75
C GLU A 98 -18.33 -5.26 21.27
N VAL A 99 -17.36 -5.33 22.20
CA VAL A 99 -15.93 -5.40 21.88
C VAL A 99 -15.64 -6.64 21.02
N GLY A 100 -16.13 -7.82 21.42
CA GLY A 100 -15.94 -9.06 20.65
C GLY A 100 -16.53 -8.97 19.25
N THR A 101 -17.73 -8.40 19.13
CA THR A 101 -18.41 -8.23 17.84
C THR A 101 -17.63 -7.30 16.90
N LEU A 102 -17.14 -6.17 17.41
CA LEU A 102 -16.34 -5.23 16.63
C LEU A 102 -14.99 -5.82 16.22
N VAL A 103 -14.32 -6.55 17.09
CA VAL A 103 -13.05 -7.22 16.75
C VAL A 103 -13.26 -8.21 15.61
N LEU A 104 -14.33 -9.02 15.66
CA LEU A 104 -14.66 -9.96 14.58
C LEU A 104 -14.99 -9.23 13.27
N LEU A 105 -15.76 -8.14 13.32
CA LEU A 105 -16.08 -7.36 12.13
C LEU A 105 -14.84 -6.71 11.51
N ILE A 106 -13.95 -6.16 12.33
CA ILE A 106 -12.70 -5.57 11.83
C ILE A 106 -11.80 -6.65 11.24
N ALA A 107 -11.67 -7.80 11.90
CA ALA A 107 -10.89 -8.93 11.39
C ALA A 107 -11.44 -9.43 10.05
N ALA A 108 -12.76 -9.59 9.93
CA ALA A 108 -13.41 -9.99 8.68
C ALA A 108 -13.20 -8.96 7.57
N THR A 109 -13.32 -7.66 7.88
CA THR A 109 -13.10 -6.58 6.92
C THR A 109 -11.67 -6.56 6.41
N VAL A 110 -10.69 -6.60 7.32
CA VAL A 110 -9.27 -6.69 6.98
C VAL A 110 -9.03 -7.92 6.11
N TRP A 111 -9.53 -9.09 6.51
CA TRP A 111 -9.31 -10.32 5.75
C TRP A 111 -9.87 -10.27 4.32
N VAL A 112 -11.06 -9.69 4.13
CA VAL A 112 -11.61 -9.46 2.79
C VAL A 112 -10.72 -8.51 1.98
N MET A 113 -10.21 -7.44 2.59
CA MET A 113 -9.31 -6.50 1.92
C MET A 113 -7.97 -7.14 1.55
N ASP A 114 -7.41 -8.01 2.40
CA ASP A 114 -6.19 -8.78 2.11
C ASP A 114 -6.38 -9.65 0.86
N ILE A 115 -7.51 -10.37 0.78
CA ILE A 115 -7.83 -11.24 -0.37
C ILE A 115 -7.99 -10.42 -1.65
N LEU A 116 -8.71 -9.29 -1.59
CA LEU A 116 -8.90 -8.41 -2.74
C LEU A 116 -7.56 -7.83 -3.21
N SER A 117 -6.74 -7.36 -2.27
CA SER A 117 -5.42 -6.79 -2.56
C SER A 117 -4.48 -7.83 -3.16
N ALA A 118 -4.49 -9.07 -2.65
CA ALA A 118 -3.72 -10.17 -3.19
C ALA A 118 -4.13 -10.50 -4.63
N LYS A 119 -5.43 -10.61 -4.91
CA LYS A 119 -5.95 -10.88 -6.27
C LYS A 119 -5.63 -9.76 -7.25
N ILE A 120 -5.70 -8.50 -6.82
CA ILE A 120 -5.35 -7.37 -7.68
C ILE A 120 -3.86 -7.40 -8.01
N ARG A 121 -3.00 -7.70 -7.02
CA ARG A 121 -1.56 -7.79 -7.21
C ARG A 121 -1.15 -8.93 -8.15
N GLU A 122 -1.79 -10.10 -8.02
CA GLU A 122 -1.57 -11.26 -8.91
C GLU A 122 -1.97 -10.97 -10.38
N ARG A 123 -2.84 -9.98 -10.61
CA ARG A 123 -3.22 -9.59 -11.98
C ARG A 123 -2.30 -8.52 -12.58
N ILE A 124 -1.54 -7.81 -11.75
CA ILE A 124 -0.65 -6.72 -12.17
C ILE A 124 0.78 -7.22 -12.40
N VAL A 125 1.22 -8.21 -11.61
CA VAL A 125 2.52 -8.89 -11.74
C VAL A 125 2.37 -10.11 -12.65
#